data_AF-A0AAD6DHM1-F1
#
_entry.id   AF-A0AAD6DHM1-F1
#
_cell.length_a   1.000
_cell.length_b   1.000
_cell.length_c   1.000
_cell.angle_alpha   90.00
_cell.angle_beta   90.00
_cell.angle_gamma   90.00
#
_symmetry.space_group_name_H-M   'P 1'
#
loop_
_entity.id
_entity.type
_entity.pdbx_description
1 polymer ?
#
loop_
_entity_poly.entity_id
_entity_poly.type
_entity_poly.pdbx_seq_one_letter_code
_entity_poly.pdbx_strand_id
1 'polypeptide(L)'
;MTSNIDDDLLDPRQFVPSSGQAFSTLRTLREKSYRNEWTTIYENHQTGNRLYSIVTKPKFGIGQRAFLLSTAQGNILWDLIAFIDSDTTGKV
;
A
#
# COMPACT_ATOMS: atom_id res chain seq x y z
N MET A 1 17.31 39.73 6.68
CA MET A 1 16.99 38.53 7.47
C MET A 1 15.50 38.28 7.34
N THR A 2 15.08 37.52 6.34
CA THR A 2 13.73 36.96 6.28
C THR A 2 13.84 35.59 6.94
N SER A 3 13.50 35.49 8.22
CA SER A 3 13.28 34.18 8.83
C SER A 3 12.07 33.59 8.12
N ASN A 4 12.28 32.60 7.27
CA ASN A 4 11.19 31.85 6.67
C ASN A 4 10.47 31.15 7.82
N ILE A 5 9.24 31.57 8.07
CA ILE A 5 8.38 31.11 9.19
C ILE A 5 8.03 29.61 9.06
N ASP A 6 8.49 28.93 8.00
CA ASP A 6 8.06 27.59 7.62
C ASP A 6 9.04 26.46 8.01
N ASP A 7 10.31 26.76 8.37
CA ASP A 7 11.29 25.70 8.66
C ASP A 7 10.99 24.95 9.99
N ASP A 8 10.41 25.63 10.98
CA ASP A 8 10.04 25.02 12.28
C ASP A 8 8.70 24.26 12.24
N LEU A 9 7.95 24.36 11.13
CA LEU A 9 6.68 23.65 10.92
C LEU A 9 6.87 22.29 10.22
N LEU A 10 8.06 22.02 9.70
CA LEU A 10 8.37 20.78 8.98
C LEU A 10 9.03 19.77 9.94
N ASP A 11 8.37 18.63 10.16
CA ASP A 11 8.99 17.51 10.87
C ASP A 11 10.24 17.06 10.08
N PRO A 12 11.45 17.10 10.66
CA PRO A 12 12.69 16.77 9.94
C PRO A 12 12.74 15.31 9.46
N ARG A 13 11.86 14.44 9.97
CA ARG A 13 11.69 13.05 9.51
C ARG A 13 10.83 12.96 8.25
N GLN A 14 10.07 14.01 7.91
CA GLN A 14 9.20 14.04 6.76
C GLN A 14 9.92 14.68 5.57
N PHE A 15 10.17 13.88 4.54
CA PHE A 15 10.63 14.41 3.26
C PHE A 15 9.50 15.19 2.57
N VAL A 16 9.75 16.45 2.23
CA VAL A 16 8.87 17.27 1.39
C VAL A 16 9.69 17.78 0.21
N PRO A 17 9.30 17.45 -1.05
CA PRO A 17 10.02 17.96 -2.22
C PRO A 17 9.79 19.46 -2.37
N SER A 18 10.66 20.15 -3.12
CA SER A 18 10.55 21.61 -3.35
C SER A 18 9.24 22.02 -4.06
N SER A 19 8.57 21.10 -4.74
CA SER A 19 7.24 21.29 -5.32
C SER A 19 6.09 21.24 -4.29
N GLY A 20 6.39 20.99 -3.01
CA GLY A 20 5.41 20.74 -1.96
C GLY A 20 4.84 19.31 -1.97
N GLN A 21 3.98 19.01 -1.01
CA GLN A 21 3.32 17.72 -0.88
C GLN A 21 2.05 17.66 -1.74
N ALA A 22 1.85 16.55 -2.44
CA ALA A 22 0.65 16.28 -3.22
C ALA A 22 -0.05 15.01 -2.71
N PHE A 23 -1.38 15.05 -2.64
CA PHE A 23 -2.21 13.94 -2.23
C PHE A 23 -3.04 13.42 -3.42
N SER A 24 -3.38 12.13 -3.38
CA SER A 24 -4.29 11.49 -4.33
C SER A 24 -5.57 11.06 -3.61
N THR A 25 -6.57 10.61 -4.36
CA THR A 25 -7.77 9.98 -3.81
C THR A 25 -7.91 8.56 -4.33
N LEU A 26 -8.63 7.70 -3.60
CA LEU A 26 -8.99 6.36 -4.07
C LEU A 26 -9.72 6.40 -5.42
N ARG A 27 -10.61 7.39 -5.62
CA ARG A 27 -11.31 7.62 -6.90
C ARG A 27 -10.33 7.85 -8.05
N THR A 28 -9.37 8.75 -7.86
CA THR A 28 -8.33 9.03 -8.87
C THR A 28 -7.52 7.79 -9.21
N LEU A 29 -7.20 6.95 -8.23
CA LEU A 29 -6.49 5.69 -8.48
C LEU A 29 -7.34 4.70 -9.28
N ARG A 30 -8.66 4.62 -9.00
CA ARG A 30 -9.59 3.78 -9.79
C ARG A 30 -9.72 4.26 -11.22
N GLU A 31 -9.90 5.57 -11.44
CA GLU A 31 -10.01 6.18 -12.77
C GLU A 31 -8.75 5.98 -13.61
N LYS A 32 -7.58 5.90 -12.95
CA LYS A 32 -6.29 5.61 -13.59
C LYS A 32 -5.99 4.11 -13.71
N SER A 33 -6.97 3.25 -13.47
CA SER A 33 -6.86 1.78 -13.63
C SER A 33 -5.73 1.16 -12.81
N TYR A 34 -5.49 1.66 -11.60
CA TYR A 34 -4.64 0.97 -10.64
C TYR A 34 -5.31 -0.33 -10.23
N ARG A 35 -4.51 -1.36 -9.95
CA ARG A 35 -4.98 -2.67 -9.46
C ARG A 35 -3.97 -3.28 -8.51
N ASN A 36 -4.42 -4.20 -7.67
CA ASN A 36 -3.53 -4.97 -6.83
C ASN A 36 -3.16 -6.28 -7.52
N GLU A 37 -1.86 -6.49 -7.73
CA GLU A 37 -1.31 -7.76 -8.21
C GLU A 37 -0.97 -8.64 -7.01
N TRP A 38 -1.40 -9.89 -7.08
CA TRP A 38 -1.23 -10.88 -6.02
C TRP A 38 -0.27 -11.97 -6.50
N THR A 39 0.70 -12.32 -5.66
CA THR A 39 1.65 -13.41 -5.91
C THR A 39 1.63 -14.37 -4.73
N THR A 40 1.31 -15.65 -4.96
CA THR A 40 1.51 -16.68 -3.94
C THR A 40 3.01 -16.89 -3.76
N ILE A 41 3.52 -16.59 -2.57
CA ILE A 41 4.95 -16.74 -2.24
C ILE A 41 5.23 -17.96 -1.36
N TYR A 42 4.20 -18.52 -0.73
CA TYR A 42 4.27 -19.79 -0.02
C TYR A 42 2.89 -20.47 0.01
N GLU A 43 2.87 -21.79 -0.16
CA GLU A 43 1.69 -22.62 0.02
C GLU A 43 2.07 -23.92 0.73
N ASN A 44 1.32 -24.27 1.77
CA ASN A 44 1.45 -25.53 2.47
C ASN A 44 0.22 -26.38 2.17
N HIS A 45 0.37 -27.38 1.30
CA HIS A 45 -0.74 -28.22 0.87
C HIS A 45 -1.32 -29.11 1.98
N GLN A 46 -0.59 -29.39 3.06
CA GLN A 46 -1.09 -30.21 4.17
C GLN A 46 -2.02 -29.42 5.09
N THR A 47 -1.68 -28.15 5.36
CA THR A 47 -2.46 -27.28 6.26
C THR A 47 -3.45 -26.40 5.50
N GLY A 48 -3.28 -26.23 4.20
CA GLY A 48 -4.01 -25.26 3.38
C GLY A 48 -3.54 -23.81 3.57
N ASN A 49 -2.48 -23.57 4.36
CA ASN A 49 -1.99 -22.23 4.63
C ASN A 49 -1.32 -21.62 3.39
N ARG A 50 -1.60 -20.33 3.14
CA ARG A 50 -1.07 -19.60 1.98
C ARG A 50 -0.53 -18.24 2.40
N LEU A 51 0.60 -17.85 1.84
CA LEU A 51 1.16 -16.52 1.98
C LEU A 51 1.14 -15.83 0.62
N TYR A 52 0.47 -14.69 0.56
CA TYR A 52 0.41 -13.85 -0.63
C TYR A 52 1.22 -12.58 -0.43
N SER A 53 1.91 -12.15 -1.48
CA SER A 53 2.44 -10.80 -1.64
C SER A 53 1.45 -9.99 -2.48
N ILE A 54 1.12 -8.78 -2.04
CA ILE A 54 0.16 -7.89 -2.72
C ILE A 54 0.86 -6.56 -3.03
N VAL A 55 0.85 -6.16 -4.30
CA VAL A 55 1.49 -4.92 -4.77
C VAL A 55 0.54 -4.13 -5.65
N THR A 56 0.36 -2.85 -5.36
CA THR A 56 -0.39 -1.94 -6.22
C THR A 56 0.39 -1.61 -7.50
N LYS A 57 -0.27 -1.75 -8.66
CA LYS A 57 0.29 -1.44 -9.99
C LYS A 57 -0.64 -0.52 -10.78
N PRO A 58 -0.11 0.52 -11.47
CA PRO A 58 1.30 0.95 -11.53
C PRO A 58 1.90 1.32 -10.16
N LYS A 59 3.24 1.46 -10.06
CA LYS A 59 3.90 1.79 -8.78
C LYS A 59 3.32 3.09 -8.23
N PHE A 60 2.75 3.04 -7.03
CA PHE A 60 2.19 4.18 -6.33
C PHE A 60 2.97 4.50 -5.06
N GLY A 61 3.14 5.79 -4.76
CA GLY A 61 3.92 6.25 -3.61
C GLY A 61 5.32 5.64 -3.58
N ILE A 62 5.72 5.13 -2.41
CA ILE A 62 7.03 4.46 -2.24
C ILE A 62 7.08 3.07 -2.89
N GLY A 63 5.96 2.53 -3.38
CA GLY A 63 5.86 1.17 -3.91
C GLY A 63 5.76 0.11 -2.81
N GLN A 64 4.97 0.40 -1.77
CA GLN A 64 4.70 -0.52 -0.66
C GLN A 64 4.13 -1.87 -1.12
N ARG A 65 4.39 -2.89 -0.32
CA ARG A 65 3.95 -4.27 -0.55
C ARG A 65 3.38 -4.84 0.75
N ALA A 66 2.15 -5.31 0.71
CA ALA A 66 1.53 -6.00 1.84
C ALA A 66 1.67 -7.53 1.69
N PHE A 67 1.57 -8.24 2.80
CA PHE A 67 1.53 -9.70 2.83
C PHE A 67 0.26 -10.19 3.51
N LEU A 68 -0.42 -11.16 2.90
CA LEU A 68 -1.58 -11.81 3.51
C LEU A 68 -1.23 -13.26 3.83
N LEU A 69 -1.18 -13.61 5.10
CA LEU A 69 -1.18 -14.99 5.56
C LEU A 69 -2.62 -15.45 5.73
N SER A 70 -3.02 -16.45 4.97
CA SER A 70 -4.32 -17.10 5.08
C SER A 70 -4.16 -18.47 5.72
N THR A 71 -4.96 -18.73 6.76
CA THR A 71 -4.97 -19.99 7.51
C THR A 71 -6.40 -20.44 7.77
N ALA A 72 -6.59 -21.70 8.17
CA ALA A 72 -7.91 -22.21 8.55
C ALA A 72 -8.50 -21.53 9.80
N GLN A 73 -7.70 -20.81 10.59
CA GLN A 73 -8.15 -20.08 11.78
C GLN A 73 -8.41 -18.60 11.51
N GLY A 74 -8.15 -18.14 10.28
CA GLY A 74 -8.32 -16.75 9.88
C GLY A 74 -7.11 -16.19 9.13
N ASN A 75 -7.21 -14.91 8.81
CA ASN A 75 -6.24 -14.21 7.98
C ASN A 75 -5.47 -13.17 8.80
N ILE A 76 -4.17 -13.01 8.50
CA ILE A 76 -3.32 -11.93 9.02
C ILE A 76 -2.81 -11.12 7.83
N LEU A 77 -3.17 -9.84 7.80
CA LEU A 77 -2.60 -8.88 6.86
C LEU A 77 -1.43 -8.15 7.55
N TRP A 78 -0.25 -8.28 6.96
CA TRP A 78 0.97 -7.62 7.39
C TRP A 78 1.33 -6.49 6.42
N ASP A 79 1.51 -5.30 6.97
CA ASP A 79 1.70 -4.02 6.26
C ASP A 79 0.43 -3.49 5.55
N LEU A 80 0.42 -2.19 5.24
CA LEU A 80 -0.69 -1.49 4.60
C LEU A 80 -0.59 -1.54 3.07
N ILE A 81 -1.74 -1.57 2.40
CA ILE A 81 -1.83 -1.41 0.95
C ILE A 81 -2.48 -0.07 0.58
N ALA A 82 -1.90 0.62 -0.42
CA ALA A 82 -2.31 1.98 -0.76
C ALA A 82 -3.65 2.04 -1.51
N PHE A 83 -4.00 0.98 -2.23
CA PHE A 83 -5.16 0.93 -3.11
C PHE A 83 -6.11 -0.20 -2.68
N ILE A 84 -7.40 0.12 -2.63
CA ILE A 84 -8.47 -0.83 -2.27
C ILE A 84 -9.58 -0.73 -3.33
N ASP A 85 -9.85 -1.87 -3.96
CA ASP A 85 -10.91 -2.09 -4.94
C ASP A 85 -11.75 -3.34 -4.60
N SER A 86 -12.85 -3.52 -5.32
CA SER A 86 -13.75 -4.66 -5.16
C SER A 86 -13.04 -6.00 -5.33
N ASP A 87 -12.16 -6.08 -6.33
CA ASP A 87 -11.46 -7.31 -6.70
C ASP A 87 -10.49 -7.77 -5.61
N THR A 88 -9.86 -6.82 -4.91
CA THR A 88 -9.01 -7.11 -3.74
C THR A 88 -9.86 -7.56 -2.56
N THR A 89 -10.97 -6.86 -2.28
CA THR A 89 -11.85 -7.22 -1.15
C THR A 89 -12.58 -8.54 -1.35
N GLY A 90 -12.82 -8.97 -2.58
CA GLY A 90 -13.46 -10.26 -2.88
C GLY A 90 -12.54 -11.48 -2.77
N LYS A 91 -11.23 -11.28 -2.56
CA LYS A 91 -10.23 -12.35 -2.44
C LYS A 91 -9.89 -12.73 -1.00
N VAL A 92 -10.33 -11.94 -0.02
CA VAL A 92 -10.03 -12.10 1.41
C VAL A 92 -11.15 -12.76 2.17
#